data_AF-A0A1I8EMG8-F1
#
_entry.id   AF-A0A1I8EMG8-F1
#
_cell.length_a   1.000
_cell.length_b   1.000
_cell.length_c   1.000
_cell.angle_alpha   90.00
_cell.angle_beta   90.00
_cell.angle_gamma   90.00
#
_symmetry.space_group_name_H-M   'P 1'
#
loop_
_entity.id
_entity.type
_entity.pdbx_description
1 polymer ?
#
loop_
_entity_poly.entity_id
_entity_poly.type
_entity_poly.pdbx_seq_one_letter_code
_entity_poly.pdbx_strand_id
1 'polypeptide(L)'
;MKASSKNQEIVVYFQMFEVVICQSSLELRRYIGPDCLTMDVGGNIERMKSSATVIAQSLSEFGRCLKETELPNDVETTARILEIQTAERDAIKEDFRISVRKGLSLLRHVRQLDVKPEHEQLSPTRLHNVTAIERMLIQLEETERSFDTFWMKHEKRLTQCLKLRRFEDSFSLLPKCDELDHMADALSGALERRSQVLRLSKDMHQQIHAVNY
;
A
#
# COMPACT_ATOMS: atom_id res chain seq x y z
N MET A 1 -37.67 -37.34 -13.79
CA MET A 1 -38.71 -38.31 -14.19
C MET A 1 -40.01 -38.05 -13.45
N LYS A 2 -41.03 -37.54 -14.16
CA LYS A 2 -42.47 -37.69 -13.92
C LYS A 2 -43.13 -37.24 -15.23
N ALA A 3 -43.99 -38.08 -15.81
CA ALA A 3 -44.58 -37.86 -17.12
C ALA A 3 -45.86 -37.01 -17.03
N SER A 4 -46.08 -36.12 -18.01
CA SER A 4 -47.42 -35.68 -18.40
C SER A 4 -47.42 -35.29 -19.88
N SER A 5 -48.40 -35.83 -20.60
CA SER A 5 -48.59 -35.77 -22.04
C SER A 5 -49.10 -34.40 -22.50
N LYS A 6 -48.38 -33.76 -23.43
CA LYS A 6 -48.90 -32.91 -24.52
C LYS A 6 -47.89 -32.90 -25.66
N ASN A 7 -48.41 -33.01 -26.89
CA ASN A 7 -47.71 -32.87 -28.17
C ASN A 7 -46.36 -32.14 -28.13
N GLN A 8 -45.29 -32.88 -28.43
CA GLN A 8 -44.11 -32.40 -29.12
C GLN A 8 -43.29 -33.64 -29.46
N GLU A 9 -43.00 -33.85 -30.75
CA GLU A 9 -41.90 -34.72 -31.13
C GLU A 9 -40.67 -34.27 -30.33
N ILE A 10 -40.19 -35.11 -29.42
CA ILE A 10 -38.90 -34.88 -28.78
C ILE A 10 -37.88 -35.23 -29.86
N VAL A 11 -37.56 -34.25 -30.70
CA VAL A 11 -36.42 -34.32 -31.59
C VAL A 11 -35.19 -34.23 -30.69
N VAL A 12 -34.71 -35.39 -30.24
CA VAL A 12 -33.42 -35.49 -29.57
C VAL A 12 -32.37 -35.27 -30.65
N TYR A 13 -31.93 -34.01 -30.82
CA TYR A 13 -30.75 -33.71 -31.61
C TYR A 13 -29.54 -34.27 -30.85
N PHE A 14 -29.16 -35.52 -31.16
CA PHE A 14 -27.81 -35.98 -30.87
C PHE A 14 -26.88 -35.20 -31.78
N GLN A 15 -26.18 -34.23 -31.23
CA GLN A 15 -25.10 -33.53 -31.90
C GLN A 15 -23.99 -34.57 -32.15
N MET A 16 -24.00 -35.21 -33.32
CA MET A 16 -22.90 -36.07 -33.74
C MET A 16 -21.66 -35.20 -33.90
N PHE A 17 -20.73 -35.31 -32.96
CA PHE A 17 -19.41 -34.74 -33.11
C PHE A 17 -18.61 -35.67 -34.01
N GLU A 18 -18.22 -35.19 -35.19
CA GLU A 18 -17.32 -35.91 -36.09
C GLU A 18 -15.91 -35.90 -35.48
N VAL A 19 -15.42 -37.09 -35.09
CA VAL A 19 -14.08 -37.25 -34.53
C VAL A 19 -13.12 -37.54 -35.67
N VAL A 20 -12.32 -36.54 -36.04
CA VAL A 20 -11.28 -36.67 -37.07
C VAL A 20 -9.93 -37.00 -36.41
N ILE A 21 -9.40 -38.19 -36.69
CA ILE A 21 -8.06 -38.60 -36.23
C ILE A 21 -7.03 -38.08 -37.22
N CYS A 22 -6.25 -37.08 -36.80
CA CYS A 22 -5.15 -36.53 -37.61
C CYS A 22 -3.87 -37.34 -37.37
N GLN A 23 -3.18 -37.75 -38.43
CA GLN A 23 -1.92 -38.51 -38.37
C GLN A 23 -0.68 -37.61 -38.25
N SER A 24 -0.86 -36.28 -38.39
CA SER A 24 0.21 -35.31 -38.20
C SER A 24 -0.32 -33.92 -37.79
N SER A 25 0.56 -33.09 -37.21
CA SER A 25 0.21 -31.70 -36.87
C SER A 25 -0.14 -30.85 -38.10
N LEU A 26 0.36 -31.22 -39.28
CA LEU A 26 0.07 -30.54 -40.54
C LEU A 26 -1.37 -30.82 -41.02
N GLU A 27 -1.87 -32.02 -40.77
CA GLU A 27 -3.24 -32.45 -41.09
C GLU A 27 -4.24 -31.80 -40.13
N LEU A 28 -3.92 -31.71 -38.84
CA LEU A 28 -4.73 -30.99 -37.86
C LEU A 28 -4.95 -29.52 -38.25
N ARG A 29 -3.92 -28.86 -38.79
CA ARG A 29 -3.99 -27.46 -39.29
C ARG A 29 -4.89 -27.28 -40.53
N ARG A 30 -5.31 -28.37 -41.19
CA ARG A 30 -6.31 -28.31 -42.28
C ARG A 30 -7.75 -28.29 -41.76
N TYR A 31 -7.97 -28.83 -40.57
CA TYR A 31 -9.29 -28.87 -39.93
C TYR A 31 -9.48 -27.75 -38.89
N ILE A 32 -8.39 -27.26 -38.31
CA ILE A 32 -8.37 -26.12 -37.39
C ILE A 32 -7.82 -24.92 -38.15
N GLY A 33 -8.72 -24.01 -38.56
CA GLY A 33 -8.32 -22.72 -39.12
C GLY A 33 -7.53 -21.90 -38.09
N PRO A 34 -6.66 -20.96 -38.53
CA PRO A 34 -5.96 -20.04 -37.62
C PRO A 34 -6.92 -19.32 -36.66
N ASP A 35 -8.15 -19.10 -37.10
CA ASP A 35 -9.23 -18.40 -36.40
C ASP A 35 -9.92 -19.28 -35.34
N CYS A 36 -9.69 -20.60 -35.40
CA CYS A 36 -10.19 -21.60 -34.45
C CYS A 36 -9.20 -21.85 -33.31
N LEU A 37 -7.96 -21.35 -33.41
CA LEU A 37 -7.04 -21.33 -32.28
C LEU A 37 -7.52 -20.24 -31.33
N THR A 38 -8.11 -20.62 -30.20
CA THR A 38 -8.37 -19.67 -29.11
C THR A 38 -7.03 -19.10 -28.68
N MET A 39 -6.74 -17.87 -29.11
CA MET A 39 -5.66 -17.07 -28.54
C MET A 39 -5.77 -17.17 -27.01
N ASP A 40 -4.64 -17.27 -26.30
CA ASP A 40 -4.56 -17.46 -24.83
C ASP A 40 -5.07 -16.23 -24.03
N VAL A 41 -6.25 -15.74 -24.39
CA VAL A 41 -6.98 -14.66 -23.73
C VAL A 41 -7.47 -15.15 -22.37
N GLY A 42 -7.83 -16.43 -22.26
CA GLY A 42 -8.17 -17.07 -20.98
C GLY A 42 -7.04 -16.96 -19.96
N GLY A 43 -5.83 -17.41 -20.30
CA GLY A 43 -4.67 -17.31 -19.41
C GLY A 43 -4.26 -15.87 -19.08
N ASN A 44 -4.45 -14.94 -20.01
CA ASN A 44 -4.17 -13.52 -19.76
C ASN A 44 -5.21 -12.84 -18.86
N ILE A 45 -6.49 -13.18 -18.99
CA ILE A 45 -7.55 -12.69 -18.08
C ILE A 45 -7.31 -13.26 -16.67
N GLU A 46 -6.99 -14.54 -16.53
CA GLU A 46 -6.67 -15.14 -15.22
C GLU A 46 -5.45 -14.49 -14.57
N ARG A 47 -4.40 -14.18 -15.34
CA ARG A 47 -3.24 -13.40 -14.84
C ARG A 47 -3.62 -12.00 -14.36
N MET A 48 -4.61 -11.36 -14.99
CA MET A 48 -5.10 -10.06 -14.54
C MET A 48 -5.91 -10.18 -13.24
N LYS A 49 -6.73 -11.23 -13.12
CA LYS A 49 -7.47 -11.53 -11.89
C LYS A 49 -6.50 -11.80 -10.73
N SER A 50 -5.45 -12.60 -10.95
CA SER A 50 -4.44 -12.84 -9.92
C SER A 50 -3.74 -11.55 -9.48
N SER A 51 -3.44 -10.64 -10.42
CA SER A 51 -2.87 -9.32 -10.10
C SER A 51 -3.81 -8.50 -9.21
N ALA A 52 -5.11 -8.48 -9.51
CA ALA A 52 -6.11 -7.81 -8.70
C ALA A 52 -6.25 -8.44 -7.30
N THR A 53 -6.10 -9.77 -7.18
CA THR A 53 -6.10 -10.47 -5.89
C THR A 53 -4.90 -10.07 -5.02
N VAL A 54 -3.71 -9.96 -5.61
CA VAL A 54 -2.50 -9.50 -4.89
C VAL A 54 -2.70 -8.08 -4.37
N ILE A 55 -3.21 -7.17 -5.21
CA ILE A 55 -3.53 -5.80 -4.78
C ILE A 55 -4.55 -5.80 -3.62
N ALA A 56 -5.60 -6.59 -3.71
CA ALA A 56 -6.62 -6.69 -2.65
C ALA A 56 -6.03 -7.20 -1.32
N GLN A 57 -5.08 -8.13 -1.38
CA GLN A 57 -4.34 -8.60 -0.21
C GLN A 57 -3.48 -7.50 0.39
N SER A 58 -2.66 -6.83 -0.44
CA SER A 58 -1.81 -5.71 0.00
C SER A 58 -2.63 -4.57 0.63
N LEU A 59 -3.79 -4.23 0.04
CA LEU A 59 -4.71 -3.24 0.60
C LEU A 59 -5.30 -3.67 1.94
N SER A 60 -5.58 -4.96 2.12
CA SER A 60 -6.13 -5.49 3.37
C SER A 60 -5.09 -5.43 4.49
N GLU A 61 -3.85 -5.84 4.19
CA GLU A 61 -2.73 -5.79 5.12
C GLU A 61 -2.37 -4.35 5.49
N PHE A 62 -2.24 -3.48 4.49
CA PHE A 62 -1.98 -2.07 4.71
C PHE A 62 -3.12 -1.40 5.48
N GLY A 63 -4.38 -1.67 5.11
CA GLY A 63 -5.55 -1.14 5.82
C GLY A 63 -5.60 -1.58 7.29
N ARG A 64 -5.12 -2.79 7.62
CA ARG A 64 -4.94 -3.25 9.00
C ARG A 64 -3.83 -2.47 9.70
N CYS A 65 -2.65 -2.34 9.07
CA CYS A 65 -1.53 -1.56 9.57
C CYS A 65 -1.96 -0.12 9.94
N LEU A 66 -2.69 0.57 9.05
CA LEU A 66 -3.14 1.94 9.30
C LEU A 66 -4.15 2.06 10.46
N LYS A 67 -5.01 1.05 10.64
CA LYS A 67 -5.97 1.01 11.76
C LYS A 67 -5.31 0.75 13.10
N GLU A 68 -4.31 -0.14 13.11
CA GLU A 68 -3.53 -0.50 14.30
C GLU A 68 -2.47 0.54 14.66
N THR A 69 -2.21 1.52 13.77
CA THR A 69 -1.28 2.62 14.04
C THR A 69 -1.81 3.53 15.14
N GLU A 70 -1.19 3.43 16.32
CA GLU A 70 -1.34 4.39 17.40
C GLU A 70 -0.50 5.64 17.14
N LEU A 71 -0.94 6.80 17.64
CA LEU A 71 -0.21 8.06 17.48
C LEU A 71 0.96 8.13 18.48
N PRO A 72 2.23 8.19 18.02
CA PRO A 72 3.37 8.23 18.92
C PRO A 72 3.46 9.52 19.73
N ASN A 73 4.29 9.50 20.77
CA ASN A 73 4.52 10.64 21.66
C ASN A 73 5.77 11.47 21.37
N ASP A 74 6.57 11.10 20.37
CA ASP A 74 7.78 11.80 19.98
C ASP A 74 7.84 12.09 18.48
N VAL A 75 8.69 13.06 18.11
CA VAL A 75 8.86 13.52 16.72
C VAL A 75 9.46 12.44 15.84
N GLU A 76 10.46 11.69 16.33
CA GLU A 76 11.22 10.74 15.53
C GLU A 76 10.36 9.55 15.10
N THR A 77 9.68 8.91 16.04
CA THR A 77 8.79 7.77 15.79
C THR A 77 7.64 8.18 14.88
N THR A 78 7.02 9.34 15.12
CA THR A 78 5.91 9.83 14.27
C THR A 78 6.37 10.07 12.83
N ALA A 79 7.56 10.67 12.64
CA ALA A 79 8.13 10.90 11.32
C ALA A 79 8.47 9.59 10.60
N ARG A 80 9.07 8.63 11.32
CA ARG A 80 9.44 7.31 10.79
C ARG A 80 8.22 6.50 10.33
N ILE A 81 7.14 6.50 11.12
CA ILE A 81 5.88 5.82 10.73
C ILE A 81 5.33 6.44 9.44
N LEU A 82 5.29 7.77 9.36
CA LEU A 82 4.79 8.47 8.18
C LEU A 82 5.63 8.12 6.93
N GLU A 83 6.95 8.08 7.06
CA GLU A 83 7.86 7.71 5.97
C GLU A 83 7.62 6.27 5.48
N ILE A 84 7.65 5.29 6.40
CA ILE A 84 7.46 3.86 6.07
C ILE A 84 6.12 3.64 5.39
N GLN A 85 5.03 4.16 5.96
CA GLN A 85 3.68 3.96 5.41
C GLN A 85 3.48 4.69 4.09
N THR A 86 4.18 5.81 3.85
CA THR A 86 4.17 6.49 2.55
C THR A 86 4.87 5.65 1.49
N ALA A 87 6.01 5.03 1.84
CA ALA A 87 6.72 4.13 0.93
C ALA A 87 5.89 2.88 0.58
N GLU A 88 5.22 2.28 1.56
CA GLU A 88 4.29 1.15 1.34
C GLU A 88 3.11 1.56 0.45
N ARG A 89 2.51 2.75 0.68
CA ARG A 89 1.46 3.32 -0.18
C ARG A 89 1.95 3.45 -1.61
N ASP A 90 3.14 4.00 -1.81
CA ASP A 90 3.72 4.22 -3.14
C ASP A 90 3.96 2.90 -3.89
N ALA A 91 4.39 1.85 -3.18
CA ALA A 91 4.53 0.51 -3.75
C ALA A 91 3.19 -0.05 -4.24
N ILE A 92 2.14 0.03 -3.41
CA ILE A 92 0.78 -0.41 -3.79
C ILE A 92 0.26 0.38 -5.00
N LYS A 93 0.51 1.70 -5.05
CA LYS A 93 0.16 2.54 -6.22
C LYS A 93 0.88 2.10 -7.48
N GLU A 94 2.12 1.65 -7.40
CA GLU A 94 2.82 1.11 -8.57
C GLU A 94 2.20 -0.23 -9.02
N ASP A 95 1.79 -1.10 -8.11
CA ASP A 95 1.08 -2.34 -8.45
C ASP A 95 -0.24 -2.08 -9.19
N PHE A 96 -0.99 -1.06 -8.77
CA PHE A 96 -2.16 -0.57 -9.51
C PHE A 96 -1.78 -0.14 -10.93
N ARG A 97 -0.77 0.73 -11.08
CA ARG A 97 -0.33 1.21 -12.40
C ARG A 97 0.11 0.06 -13.30
N ILE A 98 0.87 -0.90 -12.79
CA ILE A 98 1.31 -2.08 -13.52
C ILE A 98 0.09 -2.90 -13.97
N SER A 99 -0.87 -3.14 -13.08
CA SER A 99 -2.08 -3.92 -13.37
C SER A 99 -2.96 -3.24 -14.42
N VAL A 100 -3.13 -1.92 -14.34
CA VAL A 100 -3.87 -1.14 -15.34
C VAL A 100 -3.17 -1.18 -16.70
N ARG A 101 -1.84 -0.98 -16.75
CA ARG A 101 -1.07 -1.09 -18.01
C ARG A 101 -1.23 -2.47 -18.65
N LYS A 102 -1.17 -3.54 -17.85
CA LYS A 102 -1.40 -4.92 -18.31
C LYS A 102 -2.81 -5.10 -18.87
N GLY A 103 -3.83 -4.60 -18.16
CA GLY A 103 -5.23 -4.70 -18.60
C GLY A 103 -5.52 -3.92 -19.88
N LEU A 104 -4.99 -2.70 -20.02
CA LEU A 104 -5.11 -1.90 -21.24
C LEU A 104 -4.40 -2.54 -22.43
N SER A 105 -3.21 -3.12 -22.20
CA SER A 105 -2.50 -3.90 -23.22
C SER A 105 -3.35 -5.10 -23.65
N LEU A 106 -3.85 -5.89 -22.71
CA LEU A 106 -4.72 -7.04 -23.01
C LEU A 106 -5.97 -6.63 -23.79
N LEU A 107 -6.61 -5.51 -23.41
CA LEU A 107 -7.76 -4.97 -24.12
C LEU A 107 -7.45 -4.63 -25.58
N ARG A 108 -6.27 -4.04 -25.86
CA ARG A 108 -5.80 -3.76 -27.22
C ARG A 108 -5.64 -5.04 -28.04
N HIS A 109 -5.04 -6.08 -27.46
CA HIS A 109 -4.86 -7.38 -28.11
C HIS A 109 -6.20 -8.07 -28.40
N VAL A 110 -7.11 -8.10 -27.43
CA VAL A 110 -8.44 -8.72 -27.60
C VAL A 110 -9.26 -7.98 -28.66
N ARG A 111 -9.10 -6.66 -28.77
CA ARG A 111 -9.75 -5.84 -29.79
C ARG A 111 -9.10 -5.92 -31.18
N GLN A 112 -7.93 -6.57 -31.32
CA GLN A 112 -7.19 -6.68 -32.60
C GLN A 112 -7.06 -5.32 -33.32
N LEU A 113 -6.70 -4.25 -32.60
CA LEU A 113 -6.55 -2.92 -33.22
C LEU A 113 -5.47 -2.84 -34.32
N ASP A 114 -4.64 -3.88 -34.47
CA ASP A 114 -3.58 -3.98 -35.48
C ASP A 114 -3.99 -4.74 -36.77
N VAL A 115 -5.18 -5.36 -36.84
CA VAL A 115 -5.72 -6.00 -38.05
C VAL A 115 -7.22 -5.73 -38.15
N LYS A 116 -7.64 -5.05 -39.23
CA LYS A 116 -9.03 -4.66 -39.48
C LYS A 116 -9.94 -5.92 -39.49
N PRO A 117 -10.78 -6.15 -38.48
CA PRO A 117 -11.64 -7.32 -38.49
C PRO A 117 -12.82 -7.06 -39.43
N GLU A 118 -13.16 -8.05 -40.25
CA GLU A 118 -14.42 -8.03 -40.99
C GLU A 118 -15.58 -8.05 -39.99
N HIS A 119 -16.65 -7.30 -40.29
CA HIS A 119 -17.74 -6.95 -39.38
C HIS A 119 -18.51 -8.16 -38.79
N GLU A 120 -18.22 -9.38 -39.25
CA GLU A 120 -18.85 -10.65 -38.83
C GLU A 120 -18.01 -11.45 -37.81
N GLN A 121 -16.79 -11.01 -37.44
CA GLN A 121 -15.79 -11.85 -36.74
C GLN A 121 -15.58 -11.60 -35.22
N LEU A 122 -16.35 -10.71 -34.58
CA LEU A 122 -16.37 -10.68 -33.11
C LEU A 122 -17.33 -11.75 -32.60
N SER A 123 -16.81 -12.97 -32.38
CA SER A 123 -17.61 -14.02 -31.74
C SER A 123 -18.15 -13.52 -30.39
N PRO A 124 -19.35 -13.96 -29.94
CA PRO A 124 -19.93 -13.58 -28.65
C PRO A 124 -18.95 -13.69 -27.47
N THR A 125 -18.03 -14.67 -27.53
CA THR A 125 -16.95 -14.88 -26.56
C THR A 125 -15.95 -13.72 -26.51
N ARG A 126 -15.60 -13.11 -27.65
CA ARG A 126 -14.68 -11.96 -27.69
C ARG A 126 -15.31 -10.73 -27.06
N LEU A 127 -16.58 -10.47 -27.33
CA LEU A 127 -17.32 -9.37 -26.71
C LEU A 127 -17.41 -9.54 -25.19
N HIS A 128 -17.64 -10.78 -24.73
CA HIS A 128 -17.63 -11.12 -23.31
C HIS A 128 -16.27 -10.83 -22.65
N ASN A 129 -15.17 -11.21 -23.30
CA ASN A 129 -13.81 -10.96 -22.81
C ASN A 129 -13.48 -9.47 -22.74
N VAL A 130 -13.83 -8.68 -23.76
CA VAL A 130 -13.67 -7.21 -23.75
C VAL A 130 -14.41 -6.61 -22.55
N THR A 131 -15.69 -6.95 -22.39
CA THR A 131 -16.53 -6.45 -21.30
C THR A 131 -15.96 -6.84 -19.93
N ALA A 132 -15.45 -8.06 -19.78
CA ALA A 132 -14.85 -8.52 -18.53
C ALA A 132 -13.60 -7.71 -18.16
N ILE A 133 -12.70 -7.48 -19.13
CA ILE A 133 -11.47 -6.70 -18.92
C ILE A 133 -11.81 -5.24 -18.56
N GLU A 134 -12.75 -4.61 -19.29
CA GLU A 134 -13.17 -3.24 -19.00
C GLU A 134 -13.77 -3.11 -17.60
N ARG A 135 -14.65 -4.02 -17.20
CA ARG A 135 -15.21 -4.03 -15.84
C ARG A 135 -14.12 -4.15 -14.78
N MET A 136 -13.14 -5.04 -15.00
CA MET A 136 -12.03 -5.19 -14.06
C MET A 136 -11.17 -3.92 -13.97
N LEU A 137 -10.92 -3.23 -15.09
CA LEU A 137 -10.20 -1.95 -15.08
C LEU A 137 -10.96 -0.87 -14.31
N ILE A 138 -12.28 -0.76 -14.51
CA ILE A 138 -13.14 0.17 -13.77
C ILE A 138 -13.08 -0.13 -12.27
N GLN A 139 -13.19 -1.41 -11.88
CA GLN A 139 -13.11 -1.80 -10.48
C GLN A 139 -11.75 -1.50 -9.85
N LEU A 140 -10.65 -1.70 -10.57
CA LEU A 140 -9.32 -1.31 -10.11
C LEU A 140 -9.23 0.20 -9.87
N GLU A 141 -9.74 1.00 -10.80
CA GLU A 141 -9.72 2.47 -10.69
C GLU A 141 -10.58 2.97 -9.52
N GLU A 142 -11.79 2.43 -9.34
CA GLU A 142 -12.66 2.75 -8.20
C GLU A 142 -12.01 2.36 -6.86
N THR A 143 -11.35 1.20 -6.83
CA THR A 143 -10.62 0.73 -5.64
C THR A 143 -9.43 1.64 -5.34
N GLU A 144 -8.67 2.05 -6.35
CA GLU A 144 -7.56 2.99 -6.20
C GLU A 144 -8.02 4.34 -5.68
N ARG A 145 -9.14 4.88 -6.19
CA ARG A 145 -9.73 6.14 -5.70
C ARG A 145 -10.19 6.05 -4.24
N SER A 146 -10.78 4.91 -3.86
CA SER A 146 -11.17 4.64 -2.47
C SER A 146 -9.96 4.57 -1.56
N PHE A 147 -8.90 3.89 -2.02
CA PHE A 147 -7.63 3.80 -1.33
C PHE A 147 -6.98 5.19 -1.11
N ASP A 148 -6.90 6.01 -2.15
CA ASP A 148 -6.38 7.38 -2.06
C ASP A 148 -7.17 8.22 -1.03
N THR A 149 -8.49 8.07 -1.00
CA THR A 149 -9.36 8.77 -0.03
C THR A 149 -9.10 8.32 1.40
N PHE A 150 -8.89 7.03 1.63
CA PHE A 150 -8.53 6.49 2.94
C PHE A 150 -7.15 6.98 3.38
N TRP A 151 -6.17 6.91 2.49
CA TRP A 151 -4.81 7.37 2.72
C TRP A 151 -4.76 8.85 3.10
N MET A 152 -5.41 9.75 2.34
CA MET A 152 -5.42 11.19 2.62
C MET A 152 -5.89 11.52 4.03
N LYS A 153 -6.88 10.79 4.55
CA LYS A 153 -7.37 10.98 5.93
C LYS A 153 -6.33 10.56 6.96
N HIS A 154 -5.71 9.40 6.74
CA HIS A 154 -4.67 8.87 7.62
C HIS A 154 -3.41 9.72 7.63
N GLU A 155 -2.89 10.07 6.45
CA GLU A 155 -1.72 10.94 6.27
C GLU A 155 -1.93 12.29 6.96
N LYS A 156 -3.12 12.89 6.80
CA LYS A 156 -3.45 14.15 7.47
C LYS A 156 -3.38 14.02 8.98
N ARG A 157 -3.93 12.95 9.55
CA ARG A 157 -3.92 12.68 11.00
C ARG A 157 -2.48 12.54 11.52
N LEU A 158 -1.64 11.74 10.87
CA LEU A 158 -0.23 11.55 11.25
C LEU A 158 0.58 12.85 11.09
N THR A 159 0.38 13.58 9.99
CA THR A 159 1.08 14.85 9.76
C THR A 159 0.70 15.90 10.82
N GLN A 160 -0.56 15.93 11.26
CA GLN A 160 -1.00 16.80 12.35
C GLN A 160 -0.36 16.40 13.67
N CYS A 161 -0.29 15.09 13.97
CA CYS A 161 0.43 14.58 15.13
C CYS A 161 1.90 15.02 15.11
N LEU A 162 2.60 14.85 13.98
CA LEU A 162 3.99 15.25 13.84
C LEU A 162 4.20 16.76 14.05
N LYS A 163 3.30 17.59 13.51
CA LYS A 163 3.33 19.04 13.72
C LYS A 163 3.15 19.40 15.20
N LEU A 164 2.23 18.72 15.89
CA LEU A 164 2.03 18.90 17.32
C LEU A 164 3.27 18.51 18.12
N ARG A 165 3.88 17.35 17.85
CA ARG A 165 5.11 16.92 18.54
C ARG A 165 6.27 17.88 18.33
N ARG A 166 6.47 18.37 17.10
CA ARG A 166 7.51 19.37 16.82
C ARG A 166 7.28 20.67 17.57
N PHE A 167 6.02 21.07 17.71
CA PHE A 167 5.65 22.22 18.52
C PHE A 167 5.97 21.96 19.99
N GLU A 168 5.49 20.86 20.57
CA GLU A 168 5.76 20.48 21.97
C GLU A 168 7.26 20.45 22.29
N ASP A 169 8.07 19.83 21.44
CA ASP A 169 9.53 19.80 21.59
C ASP A 169 10.15 21.19 21.55
N SER A 170 9.71 22.05 20.63
CA SER A 170 10.23 23.43 20.52
C SER A 170 9.88 24.31 21.72
N PHE A 171 8.80 23.99 22.44
CA PHE A 171 8.37 24.69 23.64
C PHE A 171 8.76 23.97 24.94
N SER A 172 9.46 22.83 24.84
CA SER A 172 9.86 22.06 26.01
C SER A 172 10.73 22.89 26.94
N LEU A 173 10.31 22.96 28.21
CA LEU A 173 11.06 23.64 29.27
C LEU A 173 12.09 22.72 29.91
N LEU A 174 12.03 21.40 29.66
CA LEU A 174 12.91 20.41 30.30
C LEU A 174 14.40 20.77 30.15
N PRO A 175 14.94 21.04 28.95
CA PRO A 175 16.35 21.40 28.82
C PRO A 175 16.72 22.68 29.58
N LYS A 176 15.78 23.64 29.65
CA LYS A 176 15.99 24.90 30.37
C LYS A 176 15.99 24.68 31.87
N CYS A 177 15.16 23.78 32.38
CA CYS A 177 15.17 23.35 33.77
C CYS A 177 16.48 22.65 34.12
N ASP A 178 16.95 21.71 33.27
CA ASP A 178 18.21 21.02 33.47
C ASP A 178 19.41 21.99 33.51
N GLU A 179 19.43 22.98 32.62
CA GLU A 179 20.42 24.06 32.64
C GLU A 179 20.36 24.87 33.94
N LEU A 180 19.16 25.21 34.42
CA LEU A 180 18.98 25.95 35.68
C LEU A 180 19.44 25.13 36.89
N ASP A 181 19.15 23.84 36.94
CA ASP A 181 19.58 22.94 38.01
C ASP A 181 21.12 22.85 38.04
N HIS A 182 21.76 22.68 36.87
CA HIS A 182 23.22 22.70 36.78
C HIS A 182 23.83 24.04 37.23
N MET A 183 23.21 25.17 36.91
CA MET A 183 23.65 26.48 37.39
C MET A 183 23.47 26.62 38.90
N ALA A 184 22.36 26.14 39.46
CA ALA A 184 22.09 26.17 40.89
C ALA A 184 23.11 25.35 41.68
N ASP A 185 23.47 24.16 41.19
CA ASP A 185 24.51 23.31 41.78
C ASP A 185 25.89 23.99 41.73
N ALA A 186 26.24 24.59 40.59
CA ALA A 186 27.50 25.30 40.43
C ALA A 186 27.63 26.49 41.40
N LEU A 187 26.56 27.27 41.54
CA LEU A 187 26.49 28.40 42.49
C LEU A 187 26.59 27.92 43.94
N SER A 188 25.87 26.87 44.29
CA SER A 188 25.90 26.27 45.63
C SER A 188 27.31 25.82 45.99
N GLY A 189 27.98 25.09 45.10
CA GLY A 189 29.36 24.68 45.30
C GLY A 189 30.35 25.86 45.40
N ALA A 190 30.12 26.94 44.65
CA ALA A 190 30.96 28.14 44.73
C ALA A 190 30.79 28.87 46.07
N LEU A 191 29.56 28.99 46.56
CA LEU A 191 29.25 29.59 47.86
C LEU A 191 29.85 28.78 49.00
N GLU A 192 29.76 27.46 48.94
CA GLU A 192 30.31 26.57 49.97
C GLU A 192 31.83 26.68 50.07
N ARG A 193 32.54 26.67 48.92
CA ARG A 193 33.99 26.94 48.87
C ARG A 193 34.34 28.31 49.46
N ARG A 194 33.57 29.35 49.12
CA ARG A 194 33.82 30.71 49.64
C ARG A 194 33.57 30.79 51.15
N SER A 195 32.52 30.15 51.65
CA SER A 195 32.22 30.04 53.08
C SER A 195 33.37 29.36 53.83
N GLN A 196 33.90 28.26 53.27
CA GLN A 196 35.06 27.57 53.83
C GLN A 196 36.29 28.47 53.91
N VAL A 197 36.61 29.22 52.85
CA VAL A 197 37.74 30.17 52.84
C VAL A 197 37.55 31.27 53.88
N LEU A 198 36.34 31.83 54.01
CA LEU A 198 36.04 32.85 55.01
C LEU A 198 36.19 32.32 56.43
N ARG A 199 35.72 31.08 56.69
CA ARG A 199 35.90 30.41 57.98
C ARG A 199 37.38 30.22 58.31
N LEU A 200 38.16 29.69 57.38
CA LEU A 200 39.60 29.53 57.55
C LEU A 200 40.30 30.87 57.83
N SER A 201 39.95 31.92 57.08
CA SER A 201 40.49 33.27 57.31
C SER A 201 40.16 33.77 58.72
N LYS A 202 38.91 33.63 59.17
CA LYS A 202 38.50 34.02 60.53
C LYS A 202 39.30 33.27 61.60
N ASP A 203 39.43 31.95 61.45
CA ASP A 203 40.16 31.11 62.40
C ASP A 203 41.64 31.53 62.48
N MET A 204 42.27 31.83 61.33
CA MET A 204 43.64 32.36 61.28
C MET A 204 43.78 33.68 62.03
N HIS A 205 42.87 34.64 61.82
CA HIS A 205 42.90 35.92 62.53
C HIS A 205 42.73 35.75 64.04
N GLN A 206 41.86 34.83 64.47
CA GLN A 206 41.66 34.53 65.89
C GLN A 206 42.91 33.90 66.52
N GLN A 207 43.59 32.99 65.81
CA GLN A 207 44.84 32.39 66.27
C GLN A 207 45.95 33.44 66.39
N ILE A 208 46.10 34.35 65.42
CA ILE A 208 47.09 35.44 65.47
C ILE A 208 46.83 36.34 66.68
N HIS A 209 45.56 36.71 66.93
CA HIS A 209 45.20 37.52 68.09
C HIS A 209 45.51 36.82 69.42
N ALA A 210 45.30 35.50 69.50
CA ALA A 210 45.57 34.71 70.71
C ALA A 210 47.06 34.51 71.00
N VAL A 211 47.95 34.72 70.03
CA VAL A 211 49.42 34.60 70.22
C VAL A 211 50.06 35.95 70.57
N ASN A 212 49.43 37.07 70.20
CA ASN A 212 49.95 38.42 70.41
C ASN A 212 49.54 39.07 71.74
N TYR A 213 48.76 38.39 72.58
CA TYR A 213 48.31 38.80 73.92
C TYR A 213 48.41 37.62 74.88
#